data_AF-A0A356TMA8-F1
#
_entry.id   AF-A0A356TMA8-F1
#
_cell.length_a   1.000
_cell.length_b   1.000
_cell.length_c   1.000
_cell.angle_alpha   90.00
_cell.angle_beta   90.00
_cell.angle_gamma   90.00
#
_symmetry.space_group_name_H-M   'P 1'
#
loop_
_entity.id
_entity.type
_entity.pdbx_description
1 polymer ?
#
loop_
_entity_poly.entity_id
_entity_poly.type
_entity_poly.pdbx_seq_one_letter_code
_entity_poly.pdbx_strand_id
1 'polypeptide(L)'
;MCKAMNRSLVAVLLGGFGQDGGQAQEDSEYVGVTSAGPEEAALVLEGARDVIIVPGYGLAVAQAQHAVKELAGELQKRGAQVRYCIHPVAGRMPGHMNVL
;
A
#
# COMPACT_ATOMS: atom_id res chain seq x y z
N MET A 1 3.24 15.31 -6.24
CA MET A 1 3.95 14.62 -5.14
C MET A 1 3.97 15.43 -3.85
N CYS A 2 4.59 16.61 -3.79
CA CYS A 2 4.71 17.43 -2.57
C CYS A 2 3.38 17.61 -1.79
N LYS A 3 2.30 18.03 -2.47
CA LYS A 3 0.95 18.14 -1.86
C LYS A 3 0.43 16.81 -1.28
N ALA A 4 0.69 15.69 -1.96
CA ALA A 4 0.24 14.36 -1.51
C ALA A 4 1.07 13.80 -0.34
N MET A 5 2.27 14.34 -0.11
CA MET A 5 3.13 14.01 1.04
C MET A 5 2.92 14.99 2.21
N ASN A 6 2.02 15.96 2.07
CA ASN A 6 1.88 17.10 2.99
C ASN A 6 3.21 17.82 3.26
N ARG A 7 4.04 18.01 2.23
CA ARG A 7 5.36 18.68 2.32
C ARG A 7 5.46 19.78 1.27
N SER A 8 6.12 20.90 1.62
CA SER A 8 6.41 21.97 0.66
C SER A 8 7.57 21.59 -0.26
N LEU A 9 7.65 22.21 -1.45
CA LEU A 9 8.72 21.96 -2.42
C LEU A 9 10.10 22.29 -1.83
N VAL A 10 10.21 23.41 -1.11
CA VAL A 10 11.45 23.85 -0.44
C VAL A 10 11.92 22.80 0.58
N ALA A 11 11.00 22.24 1.38
CA ALA A 11 11.32 21.23 2.39
C ALA A 11 11.75 19.88 1.77
N VAL A 12 11.33 19.57 0.54
CA VAL A 12 11.76 18.36 -0.18
C VAL A 12 13.15 18.56 -0.82
N LEU A 13 13.41 19.73 -1.41
CA LEU A 13 14.69 20.02 -2.08
C LEU A 13 15.84 20.30 -1.11
N LEU A 14 15.58 20.99 0.00
CA LEU A 14 16.59 21.41 0.99
C LEU A 14 16.68 20.49 2.21
N GLY A 15 16.02 19.33 2.17
CA GLY A 15 16.19 18.29 3.20
C GLY A 15 15.71 18.68 4.60
N GLY A 16 14.61 19.44 4.72
CA GLY A 16 13.99 19.70 6.04
C GLY A 16 14.76 20.62 6.98
N PHE A 17 15.62 21.52 6.48
CA PHE A 17 16.25 22.55 7.31
C PHE A 17 15.18 23.49 7.90
N GLY A 18 14.89 23.34 9.19
CA GLY A 18 13.90 24.15 9.92
C GLY A 18 12.50 23.54 10.06
N GLN A 19 12.29 22.26 9.74
CA GLN A 19 11.15 21.56 10.34
C GLN A 19 11.51 21.31 11.81
N ASP A 20 10.85 22.03 12.73
CA ASP A 20 10.56 21.49 14.04
C ASP A 20 9.94 20.12 13.77
N GLY A 21 10.73 19.08 13.99
CA GLY A 21 10.23 17.72 13.91
C GLY A 21 8.98 17.69 14.76
N GLY A 22 7.82 17.49 14.12
CA GLY A 22 6.68 16.96 14.86
C GLY A 22 7.26 15.83 15.68
N GLN A 23 7.17 15.95 17.00
CA GLN A 23 7.83 15.05 17.95
C GLN A 23 7.71 13.66 17.34
N ALA A 24 8.85 13.01 17.09
CA ALA A 24 8.83 11.57 16.91
C ALA A 24 8.28 11.07 18.25
N GLN A 25 6.95 10.93 18.31
CA GLN A 25 6.33 10.13 19.30
C GLN A 25 7.03 8.79 19.08
N GLU A 26 7.81 8.36 20.07
CA GLU A 26 8.26 6.99 20.19
C GLU A 26 6.97 6.18 20.28
N ASP A 27 6.39 5.90 19.10
CA ASP A 27 5.13 5.22 19.00
C ASP A 27 5.46 3.79 19.38
N SER A 28 4.90 3.43 20.53
CA SER A 28 4.83 2.13 21.17
C SER A 28 5.47 1.00 20.37
N GLU A 29 6.35 0.25 21.04
CA GLU A 29 6.62 -1.17 20.73
C GLU A 29 5.36 -1.81 20.12
N TYR A 30 5.49 -2.52 19.00
CA TYR A 30 4.36 -3.14 18.31
C TYR A 30 3.69 -4.20 19.21
N VAL A 31 2.83 -3.77 20.14
CA VAL A 31 2.09 -4.64 21.05
C VAL A 31 0.85 -5.15 20.31
N GLY A 32 0.72 -6.48 20.19
CA GLY A 32 -0.50 -7.11 19.65
C GLY A 32 -0.49 -7.38 18.14
N VAL A 33 0.68 -7.51 17.50
CA VAL A 33 0.76 -7.97 16.10
C VAL A 33 0.30 -9.43 16.02
N THR A 34 -0.74 -9.66 15.22
CA THR A 34 -1.18 -11.02 14.88
C THR A 34 -0.55 -11.43 13.55
N SER A 35 0.23 -12.50 13.57
CA SER A 35 0.75 -13.12 12.35
C SER A 35 -0.26 -14.10 11.78
N ALA A 36 -0.44 -14.11 10.46
CA ALA A 36 -1.26 -15.09 9.78
C ALA A 36 -0.48 -15.72 8.61
N GLY A 37 -0.71 -17.01 8.38
CA GLY A 37 -0.16 -17.74 7.24
C GLY A 37 -0.93 -17.48 5.93
N PRO A 38 -0.41 -17.93 4.77
CA PRO A 38 -1.09 -17.79 3.49
C PRO A 38 -2.42 -18.56 3.44
N GLU A 39 -2.52 -19.72 4.08
CA GLU A 39 -3.75 -20.52 4.13
C GLU A 39 -4.85 -19.82 4.93
N GLU A 40 -4.48 -19.20 6.07
CA GLU A 40 -5.40 -18.42 6.89
C GLU A 40 -5.89 -17.17 6.15
N ALA A 41 -4.99 -16.48 5.44
CA ALA A 41 -5.36 -15.34 4.60
C ALA A 41 -6.32 -15.74 3.47
N ALA A 42 -6.12 -16.91 2.86
CA ALA A 42 -7.00 -17.44 1.83
C ALA A 42 -8.42 -17.71 2.36
N LEU A 43 -8.55 -18.27 3.56
CA LEU A 43 -9.85 -18.49 4.21
C LEU A 43 -10.61 -17.17 4.45
N VAL A 44 -9.91 -16.12 4.87
CA VAL A 44 -10.51 -14.80 5.04
C VAL A 44 -10.98 -14.22 3.70
N LEU A 45 -10.17 -14.35 2.65
CA LEU A 45 -10.48 -13.84 1.33
C LEU A 45 -11.61 -14.62 0.64
N GLU A 46 -11.76 -15.92 0.91
CA GLU A 46 -12.83 -16.75 0.37
C GLU A 46 -14.22 -16.30 0.82
N GLY A 47 -14.36 -15.82 2.05
CA GLY A 47 -15.60 -15.26 2.58
C GLY A 47 -15.84 -13.79 2.23
N ALA A 48 -14.87 -13.09 1.62
CA ALA A 48 -14.93 -11.66 1.41
C ALA A 48 -15.79 -11.29 0.19
N ARG A 49 -16.72 -10.34 0.36
CA ARG A 49 -17.57 -9.82 -0.72
C ARG A 49 -17.04 -8.53 -1.36
N ASP A 50 -16.27 -7.76 -0.60
CA ASP A 50 -15.69 -6.49 -1.00
C ASP A 50 -14.21 -6.48 -0.59
N VAL A 51 -13.31 -6.37 -1.56
CA VAL A 51 -11.87 -6.45 -1.37
C VAL A 51 -11.22 -5.21 -1.98
N ILE A 52 -10.38 -4.53 -1.20
CA ILE A 52 -9.58 -3.39 -1.65
C ILE A 52 -8.11 -3.78 -1.59
N ILE A 53 -7.44 -3.78 -2.75
CA ILE A 53 -6.01 -4.03 -2.86
C ILE A 53 -5.29 -2.68 -2.85
N VAL A 54 -4.34 -2.51 -1.93
CA VAL A 54 -3.54 -1.28 -1.79
C VAL A 54 -2.10 -1.60 -2.23
N PRO A 55 -1.74 -1.42 -3.51
CA PRO A 55 -0.41 -1.72 -3.99
C PRO A 55 0.61 -0.68 -3.51
N GLY A 56 1.83 -1.14 -3.23
CA GLY A 56 2.95 -0.30 -2.82
C GLY A 56 4.25 -0.70 -3.53
N TYR A 57 5.34 -0.01 -3.20
CA TYR A 57 6.63 -0.24 -3.85
C TYR A 57 7.14 -1.70 -3.71
N GLY A 58 6.82 -2.37 -2.60
CA GLY A 58 7.20 -3.78 -2.37
C GLY A 58 6.66 -4.74 -3.44
N LEU A 59 5.44 -4.49 -3.96
CA LEU A 59 4.85 -5.27 -5.05
C LEU A 59 5.70 -5.19 -6.32
N ALA A 60 6.15 -3.97 -6.66
CA ALA A 60 6.99 -3.75 -7.82
C ALA A 60 8.38 -4.39 -7.68
N VAL A 61 9.00 -4.33 -6.49
CA VAL A 61 10.30 -4.98 -6.25
C VAL A 61 10.19 -6.51 -6.35
N ALA A 62 9.11 -7.07 -5.82
CA ALA A 62 8.85 -8.51 -5.86
C ALA A 62 8.33 -9.00 -7.22
N GLN A 63 8.07 -8.10 -8.18
CA GLN A 63 7.47 -8.43 -9.48
C GLN A 63 6.13 -9.18 -9.35
N ALA A 64 5.34 -8.81 -8.34
CA ALA A 64 4.13 -9.54 -7.96
C ALA A 64 2.85 -9.05 -8.68
N GLN A 65 2.94 -8.11 -9.62
CA GLN A 65 1.78 -7.53 -10.31
C GLN A 65 0.92 -8.58 -11.01
N HIS A 66 1.53 -9.61 -11.60
CA HIS A 66 0.80 -10.68 -12.28
C HIS A 66 0.05 -11.58 -11.29
N ALA A 67 0.71 -11.97 -10.19
CA ALA A 67 0.11 -12.80 -9.15
C ALA A 67 -1.07 -12.08 -8.47
N VAL A 68 -0.94 -10.78 -8.19
CA VAL A 68 -2.02 -9.97 -7.60
C VAL A 68 -3.19 -9.81 -8.57
N LYS A 69 -2.92 -9.66 -9.87
CA LYS A 69 -3.96 -9.64 -10.90
C LYS A 69 -4.71 -10.97 -11.00
N GLU A 70 -3.99 -12.09 -10.94
CA GLU A 70 -4.59 -13.42 -10.94
C GLU A 70 -5.46 -13.64 -9.71
N LEU A 71 -4.97 -13.29 -8.52
CA LEU A 71 -5.74 -13.34 -7.28
C LEU A 71 -7.02 -12.51 -7.37
N ALA A 72 -6.92 -11.26 -7.85
CA ALA A 72 -8.10 -10.42 -8.04
C ALA A 72 -9.11 -11.05 -9.01
N GLY A 73 -8.65 -11.66 -10.09
CA GLY A 73 -9.49 -12.40 -11.02
C GLY A 73 -10.21 -13.58 -10.38
N GLU A 74 -9.52 -14.38 -9.57
CA GLU A 74 -10.13 -15.50 -8.84
C GLU A 74 -11.19 -15.03 -7.84
N LEU A 75 -10.93 -13.94 -7.11
CA LEU A 75 -11.91 -13.35 -6.19
C LEU A 75 -13.14 -12.81 -6.94
N GLN A 76 -12.94 -12.15 -8.08
CA GLN A 76 -14.03 -11.67 -8.92
C GLN A 76 -14.88 -12.80 -9.51
N LYS A 77 -14.27 -13.91 -9.93
CA LYS A 77 -14.99 -15.11 -10.40
C LYS A 77 -15.90 -15.69 -9.33
N ARG A 78 -15.51 -15.58 -8.05
CA ARG A 78 -16.30 -15.97 -6.88
C ARG A 78 -17.38 -14.95 -6.49
N GLY A 79 -17.49 -13.84 -7.23
CA GLY A 79 -18.51 -12.80 -7.03
C GLY A 79 -18.10 -11.67 -6.09
N ALA A 80 -16.84 -11.62 -5.65
CA ALA A 80 -16.35 -10.51 -4.83
C ALA A 80 -16.10 -9.26 -5.68
N GLN A 81 -16.44 -8.08 -5.16
CA GLN A 81 -16.06 -6.80 -5.75
C GLN A 81 -14.62 -6.46 -5.37
N VAL A 82 -13.72 -6.45 -6.35
CA VAL A 82 -12.31 -6.12 -6.15
C VAL A 82 -11.99 -4.75 -6.71
N ARG A 83 -11.41 -3.87 -5.89
CA ARG A 83 -11.00 -2.51 -6.25
C ARG A 83 -9.55 -2.26 -5.86
N TYR A 84 -8.89 -1.36 -6.57
CA TYR A 84 -7.52 -0.94 -6.26
C TYR A 84 -7.53 0.47 -5.67
N CYS A 85 -6.85 0.66 -4.53
CA CYS A 85 -6.65 1.98 -3.93
C CYS A 85 -5.19 2.36 -4.07
N ILE A 86 -4.89 3.28 -5.00
CA ILE A 86 -3.53 3.69 -5.33
C ILE A 86 -3.25 5.04 -4.66
N HIS A 87 -2.29 5.05 -3.74
CA HIS A 87 -1.82 6.31 -3.17
C HIS A 87 -1.06 7.14 -4.24
N PRO A 88 -1.25 8.47 -4.35
CA PRO A 88 -0.63 9.28 -5.41
C PRO A 88 0.91 9.27 -5.46
N VAL A 89 1.56 8.85 -4.37
CA VAL A 89 3.02 8.69 -4.28
C VAL A 89 3.46 7.24 -4.05
N ALA A 90 2.56 6.26 -4.27
CA ALA A 90 2.94 4.85 -4.23
C ALA A 90 3.92 4.52 -5.38
N GLY A 91 5.02 3.85 -5.03
CA GLY A 91 6.07 3.48 -5.99
C GLY A 91 7.27 4.43 -5.97
N ARG A 92 7.92 4.62 -7.12
CA ARG A 92 9.10 5.48 -7.29
C ARG A 92 8.95 6.56 -8.36
N MET A 93 7.88 6.49 -9.15
CA MET A 93 7.56 7.46 -10.19
C MET A 93 6.06 7.82 -10.10
N PRO A 94 5.64 9.01 -10.54
CA PRO A 94 4.22 9.33 -10.65
C PRO A 94 3.52 8.26 -11.50
N GLY A 95 2.41 7.72 -11.00
CA GLY A 95 1.64 6.72 -11.74
C GLY A 95 2.30 5.34 -11.84
N HIS A 96 3.35 5.06 -11.06
CA HIS A 96 4.07 3.78 -11.15
C HIS A 96 3.13 2.58 -10.97
N MET A 97 2.19 2.64 -10.02
CA MET A 97 1.22 1.57 -9.77
C MET A 97 0.04 1.54 -10.75
N ASN A 98 -0.08 2.52 -11.64
CA ASN A 98 -1.11 2.51 -12.68
C ASN A 98 -0.65 1.77 -13.93
N VAL A 99 0.68 1.72 -14.14
CA VAL A 99 1.31 1.08 -15.30
C VAL A 99 1.66 -0.38 -15.03
N LEU A 100 1.99 -0.71 -13.77
CA LEU A 100 2.21 -2.08 -13.29
C LEU A 100 0.87 -2.76 -12.95
#